data_AF-A0A7S2GSR2-F1
#
_entry.id   AF-A0A7S2GSR2-F1
#
_cell.length_a   1.000
_cell.length_b   1.000
_cell.length_c   1.000
_cell.angle_alpha   90.00
_cell.angle_beta   90.00
_cell.angle_gamma   90.00
#
_symmetry.space_group_name_H-M   'P 1'
#
loop_
_entity.id
_entity.type
_entity.pdbx_description
1 polymer ?
#
loop_
_entity_poly.entity_id
_entity_poly.type
_entity_poly.pdbx_seq_one_letter_code
_entity_poly.pdbx_strand_id
1 'polypeptide(L)'
;RMQDAQLALYSGVRIRVRAEGRGRHWDAGQFLSRLTTCLVLLTLPRRLIMTLCTLFLGHLSTIYRQAIYDKFDLKDAIAGMSARLLVWNASFVDLVDKELAGGIQGISKSRMHERLKALLNTRHSELDEGEIRRLCQFTYEAMMALDTVNLDSMSLVQDNFNDVTEELGLPSLATFSPNKTSKTEVDPGRNRFTMSHAEGGLDLVNSDRFSCACTSNENLNFD
;
A
#
# COMPACT_ATOMS: atom_id res chain seq x y z
N ARG A 1 37.81 60.70 78.70
CA ARG A 1 39.00 59.84 78.52
C ARG A 1 38.58 58.46 79.00
N MET A 2 38.43 57.52 78.06
CA MET A 2 39.33 56.35 77.92
C MET A 2 39.11 55.36 79.07
N GLN A 3 38.84 54.08 78.88
CA GLN A 3 38.98 53.16 77.75
C GLN A 3 38.17 51.93 78.17
N ASP A 4 37.30 51.41 77.31
CA ASP A 4 37.62 50.29 76.42
C ASP A 4 38.15 49.07 77.18
N ALA A 5 37.28 48.08 77.33
CA ALA A 5 37.55 46.67 77.05
C ALA A 5 36.66 45.82 77.97
N GLN A 6 35.60 45.26 77.40
CA GLN A 6 35.31 43.83 77.48
C GLN A 6 34.01 43.55 76.71
N LEU A 7 34.06 43.79 75.40
CA LEU A 7 33.23 43.00 74.49
C LEU A 7 33.86 41.61 74.47
N ALA A 8 33.40 40.74 75.40
CA ALA A 8 33.68 39.33 75.34
C ALA A 8 33.15 38.82 74.00
N LEU A 9 34.06 38.62 73.05
CA LEU A 9 33.80 38.09 71.71
C LEU A 9 33.27 36.67 71.88
N TYR A 10 31.94 36.56 71.98
CA TYR A 10 31.26 35.28 72.13
C TYR A 10 31.25 34.58 70.77
N SER A 11 32.29 33.79 70.50
CA SER A 11 32.40 32.95 69.31
C SER A 11 31.59 31.68 69.55
N GLY A 12 30.31 31.72 69.21
CA GLY A 12 29.40 30.57 69.32
C GLY A 12 29.22 29.85 68.00
N VAL A 13 29.44 28.53 67.97
CA VAL A 13 29.15 27.69 66.80
C VAL A 13 27.65 27.37 66.77
N ARG A 14 26.92 27.94 65.80
CA ARG A 14 25.50 27.65 65.59
C ARG A 14 25.32 26.44 64.67
N ILE A 15 25.19 25.26 65.26
CA ILE A 15 24.88 24.05 64.52
C ILE A 15 23.40 24.09 64.10
N ARG A 16 23.13 24.27 62.81
CA ARG A 16 21.79 24.14 62.22
C ARG A 16 21.65 22.73 61.63
N VAL A 17 21.04 21.84 62.39
CA VAL A 17 20.67 20.52 61.88
C VAL A 17 19.42 20.70 61.02
N ARG A 18 19.57 20.57 59.69
CA ARG A 18 18.44 20.42 58.78
C ARG A 18 18.22 18.94 58.53
N ALA A 19 17.29 18.35 59.27
CA ALA A 19 16.83 16.99 59.00
C ALA A 19 15.85 17.04 57.83
N GLU A 20 16.35 16.95 56.61
CA GLU A 20 15.52 16.78 55.42
C GLU A 20 15.26 15.29 55.19
N GLY A 21 14.10 14.82 55.64
CA GLY A 21 13.59 13.47 55.35
C GLY A 21 12.63 13.52 54.17
N ARG A 22 12.93 12.81 53.09
CA ARG A 22 12.00 12.64 51.95
C ARG A 22 11.29 11.29 52.06
N GLY A 23 10.06 11.30 52.55
CA GLY A 23 9.19 10.12 52.51
C GLY A 23 8.78 9.81 51.06
N ARG A 24 9.00 8.57 50.61
CA ARG A 24 8.44 8.08 49.35
C ARG A 24 7.12 7.38 49.64
N HIS A 25 6.01 8.04 49.28
CA HIS A 25 4.72 7.36 49.14
C HIS A 25 4.59 6.83 47.72
N TRP A 26 4.00 5.64 47.59
CA TRP A 26 3.77 5.01 46.30
C TRP A 26 2.56 5.67 45.64
N ASP A 27 2.81 6.48 44.62
CA ASP A 27 1.79 7.18 43.86
C ASP A 27 1.66 6.50 42.49
N ALA A 28 0.58 5.76 42.31
CA ALA A 28 0.28 5.05 41.07
C ALA A 28 0.15 6.01 39.87
N GLY A 29 -0.30 7.26 40.11
CA GLY A 29 -0.40 8.27 39.06
C GLY A 29 0.97 8.68 38.53
N GLN A 30 1.94 8.90 39.42
CA GLN A 30 3.32 9.19 39.03
C GLN A 30 3.97 8.00 38.32
N PHE A 31 3.65 6.77 38.73
CA PHE A 31 4.14 5.58 38.06
C PHE A 31 3.60 5.49 36.62
N LEU A 32 2.30 5.64 36.42
CA LEU A 32 1.67 5.62 35.09
C LEU A 32 2.21 6.72 34.17
N SER A 33 2.39 7.94 34.69
CA SER A 33 2.95 9.06 33.92
C SER A 33 4.41 8.79 33.47
N ARG A 34 5.22 8.13 34.31
CA ARG A 34 6.57 7.71 33.92
C ARG A 34 6.53 6.57 32.91
N LEU A 35 5.61 5.62 33.07
CA LEU A 35 5.43 4.52 32.14
C LEU A 35 5.02 5.01 30.75
N THR A 36 4.06 5.93 30.66
CA THR A 36 3.65 6.52 29.38
C THR A 36 4.79 7.32 28.74
N THR A 37 5.57 8.05 29.55
CA THR A 37 6.78 8.74 29.06
C THR A 37 7.80 7.76 28.50
N CYS A 38 8.06 6.64 29.18
CA CYS A 38 8.93 5.57 28.67
C CYS A 38 8.39 4.95 27.37
N LEU A 39 7.08 4.70 27.27
CA LEU A 39 6.45 4.17 26.06
C LEU A 39 6.60 5.13 24.88
N VAL A 40 6.37 6.44 25.10
CA VAL A 40 6.58 7.46 24.08
C VAL A 40 8.05 7.52 23.68
N LEU A 41 8.99 7.48 24.63
CA LEU A 41 10.42 7.44 24.34
C LEU A 41 10.83 6.19 23.56
N LEU A 42 10.17 5.04 23.77
CA LEU A 42 10.39 3.82 22.99
C LEU A 42 9.90 3.92 21.54
N THR A 43 9.03 4.88 21.20
CA THR A 43 8.67 5.14 19.79
C THR A 43 9.78 5.87 19.01
N LEU A 44 10.68 6.59 19.70
CA LEU A 44 11.81 7.28 19.06
C LEU A 44 12.83 6.33 18.41
N PRO A 45 13.35 5.26 19.06
CA PRO A 45 14.27 4.35 18.42
C PRO A 45 13.63 3.66 17.21
N ARG A 46 12.32 3.36 17.23
CA ARG A 46 11.62 2.83 16.06
C ARG A 46 11.68 3.80 14.87
N ARG A 47 11.39 5.08 15.09
CA ARG A 47 11.50 6.11 14.04
C ARG A 47 12.94 6.27 13.57
N LEU A 48 13.90 6.30 14.50
CA LEU A 48 15.31 6.44 14.19
C LEU A 48 15.81 5.28 13.33
N ILE A 49 15.48 4.03 13.67
CA ILE A 49 15.84 2.85 12.88
C ILE A 49 15.23 2.95 11.48
N MET A 50 13.94 3.32 11.37
CA MET A 50 13.29 3.48 10.07
C MET A 50 13.98 4.55 9.21
N THR A 51 14.28 5.72 9.80
CA THR A 51 15.03 6.79 9.13
C THR A 51 16.44 6.31 8.74
N LEU A 52 17.12 5.57 9.62
CA LEU A 52 18.46 5.04 9.37
C LEU A 52 18.45 4.03 8.22
N CYS A 53 17.54 3.07 8.23
CA CYS A 53 17.34 2.10 7.16
C CYS A 53 17.00 2.77 5.82
N THR A 54 16.21 3.85 5.82
CA THR A 54 15.83 4.54 4.58
C THR A 54 16.92 5.47 4.02
N LEU A 55 17.79 6.04 4.86
CA LEU A 55 18.76 7.07 4.41
C LEU A 55 20.21 6.57 4.33
N PHE A 56 20.63 5.65 5.20
CA PHE A 56 22.05 5.29 5.35
C PHE A 56 22.45 4.00 4.63
N LEU A 57 21.50 3.28 4.01
CA LEU A 57 21.76 1.97 3.39
C LEU A 57 22.18 2.03 1.91
N GLY A 58 22.33 3.23 1.32
CA GLY A 58 22.76 3.39 -0.07
C GLY A 58 21.84 2.64 -1.05
N HIS A 59 22.36 1.69 -1.84
CA HIS A 59 21.57 0.89 -2.79
C HIS A 59 20.61 -0.12 -2.12
N LEU A 60 20.83 -0.50 -0.85
CA LEU A 60 19.83 -1.30 -0.13
C LEU A 60 18.61 -0.45 0.25
N SER A 61 18.75 0.88 0.30
CA SER A 61 17.63 1.78 0.63
C SER A 61 16.50 1.70 -0.40
N THR A 62 16.77 1.42 -1.68
CA THR A 62 15.73 1.27 -2.70
C THR A 62 14.88 0.03 -2.47
N ILE A 63 15.50 -1.10 -2.12
CA ILE A 63 14.77 -2.34 -1.80
C ILE A 63 13.94 -2.16 -0.53
N TYR A 64 14.54 -1.60 0.53
CA TYR A 64 13.80 -1.32 1.77
C TYR A 64 12.69 -0.29 1.56
N ARG A 65 12.91 0.74 0.75
CA ARG A 65 11.89 1.73 0.42
C ARG A 65 10.75 1.11 -0.38
N GLN A 66 11.04 0.19 -1.30
CA GLN A 66 10.02 -0.53 -2.05
C GLN A 66 9.23 -1.50 -1.17
N ALA A 67 9.88 -2.16 -0.21
CA ALA A 67 9.19 -3.04 0.74
C ALA A 67 8.38 -2.27 1.81
N ILE A 68 8.85 -1.11 2.25
CA ILE A 68 8.20 -0.29 3.29
C ILE A 68 7.10 0.60 2.70
N TYR A 69 7.38 1.22 1.55
CA TYR A 69 6.46 2.11 0.86
C TYR A 69 5.98 1.41 -0.40
N ASP A 70 5.08 0.46 -0.22
CA ASP A 70 4.31 -0.03 -1.35
C ASP A 70 3.47 1.12 -1.91
N LYS A 71 3.41 1.21 -3.24
CA LYS A 71 2.63 2.25 -3.91
C LYS A 71 1.17 1.88 -3.78
N PHE A 72 0.56 2.27 -2.67
CA PHE A 72 -0.86 2.07 -2.46
C PHE A 72 -1.65 3.06 -3.31
N ASP A 73 -2.08 2.62 -4.49
CA ASP A 73 -3.12 3.33 -5.21
C ASP A 73 -4.49 2.92 -4.64
N LEU A 74 -5.13 3.86 -3.96
CA LEU A 74 -6.47 3.68 -3.41
C LEU A 74 -7.46 3.23 -4.48
N LYS A 75 -7.25 3.65 -5.74
CA LYS A 75 -8.12 3.30 -6.85
C LYS A 75 -8.10 1.81 -7.14
N ASP A 76 -6.90 1.26 -7.29
CA ASP A 76 -6.70 -0.17 -7.57
C ASP A 76 -7.13 -1.03 -6.39
N ALA A 77 -6.90 -0.54 -5.17
CA ALA A 77 -7.36 -1.21 -3.95
C ALA A 77 -8.89 -1.34 -3.90
N ILE A 78 -9.63 -0.24 -4.16
CA ILE A 78 -11.11 -0.24 -4.16
C ILE A 78 -11.64 -1.12 -5.30
N ALA A 79 -11.05 -1.05 -6.49
CA ALA A 79 -11.45 -1.88 -7.62
C ALA A 79 -11.23 -3.37 -7.32
N GLY A 80 -10.06 -3.75 -6.81
CA GLY A 80 -9.76 -5.13 -6.44
C GLY A 80 -10.65 -5.65 -5.30
N MET A 81 -10.94 -4.81 -4.29
CA MET A 81 -11.89 -5.17 -3.23
C MET A 81 -13.30 -5.40 -3.77
N SER A 82 -13.77 -4.53 -4.67
CA SER A 82 -15.10 -4.66 -5.30
C SER A 82 -15.17 -5.91 -6.18
N ALA A 83 -14.10 -6.22 -6.91
CA ALA A 83 -13.97 -7.45 -7.70
C ALA A 83 -14.08 -8.71 -6.84
N ARG A 84 -13.35 -8.76 -5.72
CA ARG A 84 -13.40 -9.87 -4.76
C ARG A 84 -14.77 -10.06 -4.16
N LEU A 85 -15.41 -8.95 -3.79
CA LEU A 85 -16.76 -8.96 -3.25
C LEU A 85 -17.74 -9.60 -4.26
N LEU A 86 -17.56 -9.34 -5.56
CA LEU A 86 -18.34 -10.00 -6.61
C LEU A 86 -18.05 -11.50 -6.72
N VAL A 87 -16.77 -11.92 -6.70
CA VAL A 87 -16.38 -13.34 -6.72
C VAL A 87 -16.95 -14.13 -5.53
N TRP A 88 -16.94 -13.53 -4.35
CA TRP A 88 -17.43 -14.21 -3.15
C TRP A 88 -18.94 -14.47 -3.15
N ASN A 89 -19.71 -13.66 -3.86
CA ASN A 89 -21.16 -13.76 -3.83
C ASN A 89 -21.78 -14.42 -5.07
N ALA A 90 -21.06 -14.48 -6.19
CA ALA A 90 -21.52 -15.17 -7.38
C ALA A 90 -20.39 -16.07 -7.89
N SER A 91 -20.74 -17.33 -8.18
CA SER A 91 -19.80 -18.21 -8.85
C SER A 91 -19.41 -17.59 -10.19
N PHE A 92 -18.16 -17.77 -10.62
CA PHE A 92 -17.67 -17.16 -11.85
C PHE A 92 -18.56 -17.51 -13.07
N VAL A 93 -19.13 -18.72 -13.07
CA VAL A 93 -20.08 -19.22 -14.08
C VAL A 93 -21.34 -18.35 -14.18
N ASP A 94 -21.80 -17.76 -13.07
CA ASP A 94 -23.01 -16.93 -13.01
C ASP A 94 -22.79 -15.46 -13.42
N LEU A 95 -21.52 -15.06 -13.53
CA LEU A 95 -21.05 -13.73 -13.94
C LEU A 95 -20.84 -13.64 -15.46
N VAL A 96 -20.54 -14.75 -16.12
CA VAL A 96 -20.40 -14.83 -17.58
C VAL A 96 -21.77 -14.64 -18.23
N ASP A 97 -21.87 -13.64 -19.10
CA ASP A 97 -23.14 -13.26 -19.75
C ASP A 97 -23.07 -13.45 -21.27
N LYS A 98 -21.89 -13.22 -21.87
CA LYS A 98 -21.70 -13.30 -23.32
C LYS A 98 -20.47 -14.12 -23.66
N GLU A 99 -20.61 -14.90 -24.71
CA GLU A 99 -19.50 -15.59 -25.36
C GLU A 99 -19.04 -14.74 -26.55
N LEU A 100 -17.77 -14.35 -26.55
CA LEU A 100 -17.16 -13.61 -27.65
C LEU A 100 -16.81 -14.57 -28.80
N ALA A 101 -16.74 -14.05 -30.02
CA ALA A 101 -16.24 -14.81 -31.17
C ALA A 101 -14.83 -15.36 -30.87
N GLY A 102 -14.72 -16.68 -30.75
CA GLY A 102 -13.51 -17.36 -30.28
C GLY A 102 -13.67 -18.16 -28.99
N GLY A 103 -14.90 -18.28 -28.46
CA GLY A 103 -15.18 -19.10 -27.27
C GLY A 103 -14.71 -18.47 -25.95
N ILE A 104 -14.38 -17.18 -25.99
CA ILE A 104 -13.91 -16.45 -24.81
C ILE A 104 -15.13 -15.96 -24.04
N GLN A 105 -15.25 -16.40 -22.80
CA GLN A 105 -16.30 -16.00 -21.89
C GLN A 105 -16.01 -14.60 -21.33
N GLY A 106 -16.96 -13.68 -21.53
CA GLY A 106 -16.86 -12.29 -21.10
C GLY A 106 -17.93 -11.90 -20.09
N ILE A 107 -17.54 -11.02 -19.16
CA ILE A 107 -18.44 -10.39 -18.19
C ILE A 107 -18.86 -9.04 -18.75
N SER A 108 -20.16 -8.84 -18.91
CA SER A 108 -20.72 -7.55 -19.33
C SER A 108 -20.80 -6.58 -18.15
N LYS A 109 -20.59 -5.30 -18.43
CA LYS A 109 -20.71 -4.23 -17.42
C LYS A 109 -22.10 -4.19 -16.76
N SER A 110 -23.16 -4.43 -17.53
CA SER A 110 -24.53 -4.52 -17.01
C SER A 110 -24.67 -5.65 -15.99
N ARG A 111 -24.09 -6.82 -16.27
CA ARG A 111 -24.13 -7.97 -15.37
C ARG A 111 -23.38 -7.70 -14.08
N MET A 112 -22.22 -7.05 -14.18
CA MET A 112 -21.43 -6.62 -13.03
C MET A 112 -22.23 -5.67 -12.12
N HIS A 113 -22.95 -4.71 -12.70
CA HIS A 113 -23.82 -3.78 -11.97
C HIS A 113 -24.97 -4.49 -11.26
N GLU A 114 -25.69 -5.39 -11.96
CA GLU A 114 -26.78 -6.18 -11.39
C GLU A 114 -26.33 -6.97 -10.17
N ARG A 115 -25.17 -7.63 -10.27
CA ARG A 115 -24.59 -8.39 -9.17
C ARG A 115 -24.21 -7.44 -8.04
N LEU A 116 -23.41 -6.42 -8.30
CA LEU A 116 -22.97 -5.48 -7.26
C LEU A 116 -24.15 -4.84 -6.53
N LYS A 117 -25.19 -4.47 -7.26
CA LYS A 117 -26.46 -3.97 -6.72
C LYS A 117 -27.12 -4.99 -5.80
N ALA A 118 -27.25 -6.25 -6.22
CA ALA A 118 -27.85 -7.30 -5.40
C ALA A 118 -27.09 -7.49 -4.07
N LEU A 119 -25.77 -7.32 -4.07
CA LEU A 119 -24.92 -7.47 -2.87
C LEU A 119 -25.06 -6.28 -1.91
N LEU A 120 -25.11 -5.08 -2.47
CA LEU A 120 -25.22 -3.84 -1.69
C LEU A 120 -26.67 -3.52 -1.28
N ASN A 121 -27.66 -4.26 -1.80
CA ASN A 121 -29.07 -4.06 -1.48
C ASN A 121 -29.38 -4.17 0.03
N THR A 122 -28.56 -4.91 0.79
CA THR A 122 -28.69 -5.00 2.25
C THR A 122 -28.40 -3.66 2.96
N ARG A 123 -27.64 -2.76 2.32
CA ARG A 123 -27.25 -1.43 2.84
C ARG A 123 -27.86 -0.27 2.04
N HIS A 124 -29.02 -0.50 1.42
CA HIS A 124 -29.67 0.49 0.55
C HIS A 124 -30.08 1.80 1.27
N SER A 125 -30.06 1.83 2.60
CA SER A 125 -30.25 3.06 3.38
C SER A 125 -29.04 4.01 3.38
N GLU A 126 -27.85 3.49 3.09
CA GLU A 126 -26.58 4.24 3.13
C GLU A 126 -26.04 4.56 1.74
N LEU A 127 -26.37 3.73 0.73
CA LEU A 127 -25.84 3.81 -0.62
C LEU A 127 -26.94 4.09 -1.64
N ASP A 128 -26.75 5.13 -2.45
CA ASP A 128 -27.64 5.43 -3.57
C ASP A 128 -27.33 4.57 -4.81
N GLU A 129 -28.34 4.30 -5.64
CA GLU A 129 -28.18 3.55 -6.89
C GLU A 129 -27.17 4.22 -7.83
N GLY A 130 -27.11 5.56 -7.81
CA GLY A 130 -26.13 6.33 -8.56
C GLY A 130 -24.70 6.06 -8.11
N GLU A 131 -24.47 5.87 -6.81
CA GLU A 131 -23.15 5.58 -6.25
C GLU A 131 -22.72 4.16 -6.59
N ILE A 132 -23.63 3.19 -6.49
CA ILE A 132 -23.37 1.79 -6.90
C ILE A 132 -22.99 1.74 -8.37
N ARG A 133 -23.68 2.49 -9.24
CA ARG A 133 -23.37 2.57 -10.67
C ARG A 133 -21.97 3.17 -10.93
N ARG A 134 -21.60 4.22 -10.19
CA ARG A 134 -20.25 4.82 -10.31
C ARG A 134 -19.18 3.87 -9.80
N LEU A 135 -19.41 3.15 -8.71
CA LEU A 135 -18.48 2.14 -8.19
C LEU A 135 -18.30 0.99 -9.17
N CYS A 136 -19.38 0.51 -9.78
CA CYS A 136 -19.32 -0.51 -10.82
C CYS A 136 -18.53 -0.01 -12.03
N GLN A 137 -18.82 1.22 -12.50
CA GLN A 137 -18.11 1.80 -13.64
C GLN A 137 -16.62 1.96 -13.35
N PHE A 138 -16.30 2.48 -12.19
CA PHE A 138 -14.94 2.69 -11.72
C PHE A 138 -14.16 1.37 -11.66
N THR A 139 -14.78 0.32 -11.11
CA THR A 139 -14.15 -1.01 -11.01
C THR A 139 -13.95 -1.62 -12.40
N TYR A 140 -14.93 -1.46 -13.29
CA TYR A 140 -14.86 -1.93 -14.66
C TYR A 140 -13.74 -1.23 -15.45
N GLU A 141 -13.64 0.10 -15.34
CA GLU A 141 -12.57 0.88 -15.95
C GLU A 141 -11.19 0.49 -15.41
N ALA A 142 -11.05 0.31 -14.10
CA ALA A 142 -9.79 -0.13 -13.49
C ALA A 142 -9.36 -1.52 -14.00
N MET A 143 -10.30 -2.46 -14.14
CA MET A 143 -10.00 -3.78 -14.72
C MET A 143 -9.55 -3.70 -16.18
N MET A 144 -10.12 -2.78 -16.97
CA MET A 144 -9.70 -2.56 -18.35
C MET A 144 -8.36 -1.84 -18.45
N ALA A 145 -8.02 -1.00 -17.47
CA ALA A 145 -6.72 -0.35 -17.40
C ALA A 145 -5.58 -1.31 -17.03
N LEU A 146 -5.84 -2.34 -16.21
CA LEU A 146 -4.83 -3.35 -15.85
C LEU A 146 -4.28 -4.12 -17.06
N ASP A 147 -5.05 -4.21 -18.16
CA ASP A 147 -4.61 -4.87 -19.39
C ASP A 147 -3.43 -4.16 -20.06
N THR A 148 -3.42 -2.83 -20.05
CA THR A 148 -2.40 -2.06 -20.76
C THR A 148 -1.07 -2.14 -20.01
N VAL A 149 -1.11 -2.12 -18.68
CA VAL A 149 0.08 -2.08 -17.83
C VAL A 149 0.83 -3.41 -17.80
N ASN A 150 0.14 -4.55 -17.78
CA ASN A 150 0.80 -5.87 -17.75
C ASN A 150 1.56 -6.21 -19.04
N LEU A 151 1.14 -5.66 -20.18
CA LEU A 151 1.85 -5.86 -21.45
C LEU A 151 3.17 -5.06 -21.49
N ASP A 152 3.17 -3.86 -20.93
CA ASP A 152 4.35 -2.98 -20.90
C ASP A 152 5.32 -3.31 -19.76
N SER A 153 4.84 -3.75 -18.59
CA SER A 153 5.71 -4.11 -17.47
C SER A 153 6.51 -5.38 -17.76
N MET A 154 5.93 -6.34 -18.49
CA MET A 154 6.61 -7.59 -18.81
C MET A 154 7.71 -7.41 -19.88
N SER A 155 7.61 -6.43 -20.77
CA SER A 155 8.70 -6.07 -21.68
C SER A 155 9.81 -5.30 -20.95
N LEU A 156 9.47 -4.34 -20.10
CA LEU A 156 10.46 -3.54 -19.36
C LEU A 156 11.26 -4.36 -18.34
N VAL A 157 10.64 -5.34 -17.68
CA VAL A 157 11.36 -6.25 -16.78
C VAL A 157 12.34 -7.13 -17.55
N GLN A 158 11.97 -7.59 -18.75
CA GLN A 158 12.86 -8.35 -19.63
C GLN A 158 14.05 -7.50 -20.09
N ASP A 159 13.82 -6.24 -20.45
CA ASP A 159 14.85 -5.33 -20.93
C ASP A 159 15.83 -4.92 -19.81
N ASN A 160 15.32 -4.59 -18.61
CA ASN A 160 16.18 -4.29 -17.45
C ASN A 160 17.02 -5.49 -16.99
N PHE A 161 16.51 -6.71 -17.13
CA PHE A 161 17.29 -7.90 -16.77
C PHE A 161 18.46 -8.15 -17.72
N ASN A 162 18.28 -7.80 -19.00
CA ASN A 162 19.32 -7.96 -20.02
C ASN A 162 20.45 -6.91 -19.88
N ASP A 163 20.11 -5.70 -19.45
CA ASP A 163 21.08 -4.62 -19.25
C ASP A 163 21.99 -4.91 -18.03
N VAL A 164 21.42 -5.45 -16.95
CA VAL A 164 22.17 -5.85 -15.74
C VAL A 164 23.07 -7.07 -15.98
N THR A 165 22.67 -8.01 -16.84
CA THR A 165 23.54 -9.15 -17.20
C THR A 165 24.71 -8.74 -18.12
N GLU A 166 24.53 -7.72 -18.95
CA GLU A 166 25.59 -7.17 -19.80
C GLU A 166 26.65 -6.42 -18.98
N GLU A 167 26.25 -5.65 -17.96
CA GLU A 167 27.19 -4.90 -17.10
C GLU A 167 28.06 -5.81 -16.20
N LEU A 168 27.59 -7.02 -15.86
CA LEU A 168 28.30 -7.98 -15.02
C LEU A 168 29.18 -8.98 -15.79
N GLY A 169 29.21 -8.91 -17.12
CA GLY A 169 30.02 -9.81 -17.96
C GLY A 169 29.65 -11.29 -17.82
N LEU A 170 28.43 -11.60 -17.37
CA LEU A 170 27.96 -12.97 -17.23
C LEU A 170 27.37 -13.45 -18.57
N PRO A 171 27.59 -14.73 -18.96
CA PRO A 171 27.06 -15.25 -20.21
C PRO A 171 25.53 -15.20 -20.18
N SER A 172 24.97 -14.54 -21.21
CA SER A 172 23.52 -14.44 -21.46
C SER A 172 22.87 -15.83 -21.38
N LEU A 173 21.95 -16.00 -20.43
CA LEU A 173 21.18 -17.23 -20.21
C LEU A 173 20.01 -17.33 -21.21
N ALA A 174 20.26 -16.94 -22.47
CA ALA A 174 19.32 -17.04 -23.57
C ALA A 174 19.31 -18.46 -24.15
N THR A 175 18.72 -19.42 -23.42
CA THR A 175 18.22 -20.67 -24.03
C THR A 175 17.07 -21.28 -23.23
N PHE A 176 16.03 -20.50 -22.95
CA PHE A 176 14.72 -21.09 -22.70
C PHE A 176 13.67 -20.31 -23.49
N SER A 177 13.41 -20.79 -24.70
CA SER A 177 12.43 -20.22 -25.64
C SER A 177 11.13 -21.03 -25.51
N PRO A 178 10.08 -20.50 -24.84
CA PRO A 178 8.75 -21.02 -25.03
C PRO A 178 8.22 -20.48 -26.35
N ASN A 179 8.13 -21.39 -27.31
CA ASN A 179 7.43 -21.35 -28.59
C ASN A 179 6.36 -20.24 -28.67
N LYS A 180 6.61 -19.18 -29.45
CA LYS A 180 5.59 -18.19 -29.84
C LYS A 180 5.47 -18.12 -31.36
N THR A 181 4.33 -18.62 -31.80
CA THR A 181 3.56 -18.30 -32.99
C THR A 181 3.76 -16.87 -33.50
N SER A 182 4.12 -16.77 -34.78
CA SER A 182 3.94 -15.67 -35.74
C SER A 182 3.45 -14.32 -35.17
N LYS A 183 4.40 -13.40 -34.96
CA LYS A 183 4.17 -11.96 -34.81
C LYS A 183 4.16 -11.29 -36.18
N THR A 184 3.08 -10.58 -36.49
CA THR A 184 3.03 -9.50 -37.49
C THR A 184 3.78 -8.29 -36.94
N GLU A 185 4.69 -7.76 -37.74
CA GLU A 185 5.58 -6.64 -37.47
C GLU A 185 4.80 -5.32 -37.50
N VAL A 186 4.88 -4.52 -36.42
CA VAL A 186 4.30 -3.17 -36.35
C VAL A 186 5.37 -2.20 -35.81
N ASP A 187 5.58 -1.16 -36.60
CA ASP A 187 6.62 -0.12 -36.56
C ASP A 187 6.51 0.82 -35.33
N PRO A 188 7.59 1.07 -34.55
CA PRO A 188 7.52 1.88 -33.33
C PRO A 188 7.83 3.35 -33.63
N GLY A 189 6.83 4.08 -34.16
CA GLY A 189 7.08 5.42 -34.71
C GLY A 189 6.01 6.48 -34.49
N ARG A 190 5.12 6.35 -33.49
CA ARG A 190 4.18 7.40 -33.01
C ARG A 190 3.21 6.77 -32.03
N ASN A 191 2.91 7.40 -30.89
CA ASN A 191 1.53 7.69 -30.49
C ASN A 191 1.40 8.31 -29.09
N ARG A 192 1.12 9.62 -29.09
CA ARG A 192 0.22 10.24 -28.15
C ARG A 192 -1.18 9.73 -28.49
N PHE A 193 -1.56 8.57 -27.94
CA PHE A 193 -2.85 7.94 -28.23
C PHE A 193 -3.95 8.68 -27.47
N THR A 194 -4.69 9.50 -28.18
CA THR A 194 -6.04 9.85 -27.80
C THR A 194 -6.85 8.57 -27.90
N MET A 195 -7.56 8.18 -26.83
CA MET A 195 -8.53 7.09 -26.88
C MET A 195 -9.65 7.52 -27.85
N SER A 196 -9.48 7.21 -29.13
CA SER A 196 -10.60 7.16 -30.05
C SER A 196 -11.44 5.95 -29.65
N HIS A 197 -12.59 6.23 -29.04
CA HIS A 197 -13.76 5.36 -28.98
C HIS A 197 -13.96 4.72 -30.36
N ALA A 198 -13.50 3.49 -30.57
CA ALA A 198 -13.98 2.65 -31.63
C ALA A 198 -15.35 2.14 -31.17
N GLU A 199 -16.39 2.91 -31.47
CA GLU A 199 -17.80 2.55 -31.28
C GLU A 199 -18.07 1.21 -31.99
N GLY A 200 -18.18 0.13 -31.21
CA GLY A 200 -18.52 -1.20 -31.73
C GLY A 200 -17.74 -2.36 -31.11
N GLY A 201 -16.66 -2.09 -30.38
CA GLY A 201 -16.00 -3.09 -29.54
C GLY A 201 -16.89 -3.41 -28.34
N LEU A 202 -17.37 -4.65 -28.24
CA LEU A 202 -18.18 -5.08 -27.10
C LEU A 202 -17.40 -4.87 -25.80
N ASP A 203 -17.92 -4.00 -24.93
CA ASP A 203 -17.46 -3.81 -23.55
C ASP A 203 -17.62 -5.12 -22.75
N LEU A 204 -16.62 -6.00 -22.87
CA LEU A 204 -16.57 -7.29 -22.21
C LEU A 204 -15.22 -7.46 -21.50
N VAL A 205 -15.28 -7.72 -20.20
CA VAL A 205 -14.10 -8.09 -19.41
C VAL A 205 -13.88 -9.59 -19.56
N ASN A 206 -12.71 -9.99 -20.03
CA ASN A 206 -12.35 -11.41 -20.10
C ASN A 206 -12.29 -12.02 -18.68
N SER A 207 -12.85 -13.22 -18.53
CA SER A 207 -12.79 -14.03 -17.32
C SER A 207 -11.43 -14.09 -16.64
N ASP A 208 -10.37 -14.38 -17.40
CA ASP A 208 -9.03 -14.52 -16.84
C ASP A 208 -8.54 -13.20 -16.22
N ARG A 209 -8.92 -12.06 -16.82
CA ARG A 209 -8.56 -10.72 -16.32
C ARG A 209 -9.27 -10.41 -15.02
N PHE A 210 -10.56 -10.74 -14.95
CA PHE A 210 -11.33 -10.59 -13.73
C PHE A 210 -10.72 -11.43 -12.60
N SER A 211 -10.31 -12.66 -12.91
CA SER A 211 -9.59 -13.53 -11.96
C SER A 211 -8.29 -12.89 -11.48
N CYS A 212 -7.43 -12.42 -12.38
CA CYS A 212 -6.19 -11.72 -12.04
C CYS A 212 -6.41 -10.45 -11.20
N ALA A 213 -7.44 -9.66 -11.50
CA ALA A 213 -7.79 -8.48 -10.71
C ALA A 213 -8.22 -8.86 -9.28
N CYS A 214 -8.85 -10.02 -9.12
CA CYS A 214 -9.21 -10.55 -7.81
C CYS A 214 -7.99 -11.05 -7.02
N THR A 215 -6.92 -11.52 -7.67
CA THR A 215 -5.72 -12.02 -6.98
C THR A 215 -4.66 -10.93 -6.76
N SER A 216 -4.63 -9.86 -7.57
CA SER A 216 -3.57 -8.85 -7.56
C SER A 216 -3.35 -8.12 -6.22
N ASN A 217 -4.34 -8.08 -5.33
CA ASN A 217 -4.27 -7.39 -4.03
C ASN A 217 -4.15 -8.37 -2.83
N GLU A 218 -3.75 -9.63 -3.04
CA GLU A 218 -3.69 -10.65 -1.96
C GLU A 218 -2.66 -10.29 -0.88
N ASN A 219 -1.73 -9.38 -1.20
CA ASN A 219 -0.71 -8.91 -0.27
C ASN A 219 -1.17 -7.77 0.66
N LEU A 220 -2.41 -7.28 0.54
CA LEU A 220 -2.97 -6.32 1.49
C LEU A 220 -3.36 -7.04 2.78
N ASN A 221 -2.36 -7.32 3.62
CA ASN A 221 -2.57 -7.86 4.96
C ASN A 221 -2.97 -6.71 5.90
N PHE A 222 -4.26 -6.62 6.25
CA PHE A 222 -4.79 -5.63 7.20
C PHE A 222 -4.66 -6.13 8.65
N ASP A 223 -3.44 -6.48 9.06
CA ASP A 223 -3.11 -6.81 10.46
C ASP A 223 -2.88 -5.54 11.31
#